data_AF-A0A355YVB8-F1
#
_entry.id   AF-A0A355YVB8-F1
#
_cell.length_a   1.000
_cell.length_b   1.000
_cell.length_c   1.000
_cell.angle_alpha   90.00
_cell.angle_beta   90.00
_cell.angle_gamma   90.00
#
_symmetry.space_group_name_H-M   'P 1'
#
loop_
_entity.id
_entity.type
_entity.pdbx_description
1 polymer ?
#
loop_
_entity_poly.entity_id
_entity_poly.type
_entity_poly.pdbx_seq_one_letter_code
_entity_poly.pdbx_strand_id
1 'polypeptide(L)'
;MVKLSVSKAARMLGISRFDIQMQINSGKLQTHEGYVTTDSLRLAYPNANLNSEQDKRIQKMQQIKDNAIYKSGSVDTAHAENEKAYISAIAALKSRLYKEEIKNQHYEHVFAELSERLIILEELCHSENKEYLHKIQEWVGKQH
;
A
#
# COMPACT_ATOMS: atom_id res chain seq x y z
N MET A 1 37.55 12.59 -25.98
CA MET A 1 37.89 11.31 -26.65
C MET A 1 37.67 10.17 -25.67
N VAL A 2 36.65 9.33 -25.87
CA VAL A 2 36.31 8.24 -24.92
C VAL A 2 37.24 7.05 -25.18
N LYS A 3 38.08 6.71 -24.20
CA LYS A 3 38.96 5.54 -24.23
C LYS A 3 38.18 4.29 -23.78
N LEU A 4 38.22 3.22 -24.57
CA LEU A 4 37.56 1.95 -24.31
C LEU A 4 38.61 0.84 -24.24
N SER A 5 38.45 -0.07 -23.28
CA SER A 5 39.24 -1.31 -23.29
C SER A 5 38.81 -2.19 -24.48
N VAL A 6 39.73 -3.03 -24.96
CA VAL A 6 39.47 -3.98 -26.05
C VAL A 6 38.23 -4.84 -25.78
N SER A 7 38.07 -5.33 -24.54
CA SER A 7 36.90 -6.10 -24.12
C SER A 7 35.60 -5.30 -24.18
N LYS A 8 35.64 -4.01 -23.81
CA LYS A 8 34.46 -3.13 -23.84
C LYS A 8 34.08 -2.79 -25.28
N ALA A 9 35.06 -2.54 -26.13
CA ALA A 9 34.86 -2.34 -27.57
C ALA A 9 34.22 -3.59 -28.23
N ALA A 10 34.72 -4.78 -27.90
CA ALA A 10 34.20 -6.05 -28.41
C ALA A 10 32.74 -6.25 -28.05
N ARG A 11 32.38 -5.98 -26.79
CA ARG A 11 31.00 -6.05 -26.31
C ARG A 11 30.09 -5.04 -27.00
N MET A 12 30.55 -3.81 -27.22
CA MET A 12 29.75 -2.77 -27.91
C MET A 12 29.50 -3.10 -29.38
N LEU A 13 30.47 -3.74 -30.04
CA LEU A 13 30.39 -4.17 -31.44
C LEU A 13 29.68 -5.53 -31.63
N GLY A 14 29.48 -6.29 -30.55
CA GLY A 14 28.89 -7.63 -30.62
C GLY A 14 29.79 -8.70 -31.26
N ILE A 15 31.12 -8.49 -31.24
CA ILE A 15 32.13 -9.39 -31.83
C ILE A 15 33.09 -9.94 -30.78
N SER A 16 33.89 -10.95 -31.13
CA SER A 16 34.87 -11.50 -30.20
C SER A 16 35.99 -10.51 -29.89
N ARG A 17 36.54 -10.58 -28.66
CA ARG A 17 37.77 -9.86 -28.31
C ARG A 17 38.92 -10.22 -29.26
N PHE A 18 38.95 -11.47 -29.71
CA PHE A 18 39.94 -11.96 -30.66
C PHE A 18 39.87 -11.22 -32.00
N ASP A 19 38.67 -10.97 -32.51
CA ASP A 19 38.47 -10.26 -33.78
C ASP A 19 38.96 -8.82 -33.71
N ILE A 20 38.71 -8.13 -32.58
CA ILE A 20 39.28 -6.80 -32.35
C ILE A 20 40.80 -6.85 -32.30
N GLN A 21 41.37 -7.82 -31.58
CA GLN A 21 42.83 -7.97 -31.51
C GLN A 21 43.44 -8.23 -32.88
N MET A 22 42.77 -9.01 -33.73
CA MET A 22 43.18 -9.26 -35.10
C MET A 22 43.18 -7.97 -35.93
N GLN A 23 42.15 -7.12 -35.81
CA GLN A 23 42.12 -5.82 -36.53
C GLN A 23 43.20 -4.85 -36.04
N ILE A 24 43.56 -4.90 -34.75
CA ILE A 24 44.68 -4.13 -34.19
C ILE A 24 45.99 -4.62 -34.80
N ASN A 25 46.21 -5.94 -34.78
CA ASN A 25 47.43 -6.55 -35.30
C ASN A 25 47.58 -6.35 -36.82
N SER A 26 46.47 -6.29 -37.57
CA SER A 26 46.47 -6.01 -39.00
C SER A 26 46.57 -4.51 -39.34
N GLY A 27 46.71 -3.63 -38.34
CA GLY A 27 46.81 -2.18 -38.50
C GLY A 27 45.52 -1.47 -38.92
N LYS A 28 44.39 -2.18 -39.01
CA LYS A 28 43.09 -1.65 -39.43
C LYS A 28 42.39 -0.88 -38.32
N LEU A 29 42.68 -1.21 -37.07
CA LEU A 29 42.16 -0.52 -35.88
C LEU A 29 43.30 0.12 -35.09
N GLN A 30 43.32 1.45 -35.03
CA GLN A 30 44.33 2.18 -34.28
C GLN A 30 44.07 2.12 -32.77
N THR A 31 45.16 1.97 -31.99
CA THR A 31 45.15 1.99 -30.53
C THR A 31 46.04 3.09 -30.00
N HIS A 32 45.64 3.71 -28.89
CA HIS A 32 46.46 4.68 -28.15
C HIS A 32 46.62 4.21 -26.71
N GLU A 33 47.87 3.99 -26.27
CA GLU A 33 48.20 3.52 -24.91
C GLU A 33 47.45 2.23 -24.50
N GLY A 34 47.24 1.31 -25.45
CA GLY A 34 46.50 0.05 -25.20
C GLY A 34 44.98 0.19 -25.13
N TYR A 35 44.43 1.37 -25.42
CA TYR A 35 43.00 1.62 -25.52
C TYR A 35 42.57 1.85 -26.97
N VAL A 36 41.32 1.49 -27.27
CA VAL A 36 40.66 1.83 -28.53
C VAL A 36 39.71 2.99 -28.27
N THR A 37 39.61 3.93 -29.21
CA THR A 37 38.68 5.04 -29.07
C THR A 37 37.42 4.84 -29.90
N THR A 38 36.33 5.48 -29.49
CA THR A 38 35.06 5.44 -30.24
C THR A 38 35.22 5.90 -31.68
N ASP A 39 36.09 6.88 -31.94
CA ASP A 39 36.37 7.39 -33.28
C ASP A 39 37.12 6.36 -34.13
N SER A 40 38.13 5.71 -33.55
CA SER A 40 38.86 4.61 -34.19
C SER A 40 37.93 3.42 -34.51
N LEU A 41 37.00 3.09 -33.60
CA LEU A 41 36.01 2.04 -33.82
C LEU A 41 35.02 2.41 -34.92
N ARG A 42 34.55 3.66 -34.97
CA ARG A 42 33.63 4.12 -36.01
C ARG A 42 34.29 4.13 -37.39
N LEU A 43 35.59 4.42 -37.47
CA LEU A 43 36.35 4.35 -38.72
C LEU A 43 36.55 2.90 -39.19
N ALA A 44 36.91 1.99 -38.29
CA ALA A 44 37.14 0.59 -38.62
C ALA A 44 35.85 -0.23 -38.83
N TYR A 45 34.75 0.18 -38.18
CA TYR A 45 33.44 -0.49 -38.20
C TYR A 45 32.31 0.52 -38.44
N PRO A 46 32.22 1.12 -39.65
CA PRO A 46 31.28 2.20 -39.94
C PRO A 46 29.80 1.80 -39.83
N ASN A 47 29.50 0.51 -40.03
CA ASN A 47 28.13 -0.02 -39.97
C ASN A 47 27.73 -0.52 -38.58
N ALA A 48 28.61 -0.41 -37.58
CA ALA A 48 28.33 -0.91 -36.24
C ALA A 48 27.68 0.17 -35.36
N ASN A 49 26.56 -0.19 -34.72
CA ASN A 49 25.87 0.72 -33.81
C ASN A 49 26.50 0.70 -32.41
N LEU A 50 27.43 1.63 -32.18
CA LEU A 50 28.17 1.78 -30.92
C LEU A 50 27.29 2.29 -29.75
N ASN A 51 26.06 2.75 -30.00
CA ASN A 51 25.21 3.33 -28.95
C ASN A 51 24.34 2.29 -28.21
N SER A 52 24.30 1.04 -28.68
CA SER A 52 23.30 0.06 -28.21
C SER A 52 23.34 -0.23 -26.70
N GLU A 53 24.51 -0.18 -26.06
CA GLU A 53 24.63 -0.41 -24.61
C GLU A 53 24.15 0.80 -23.78
N GLN A 54 24.30 2.01 -24.30
CA GLN A 54 23.81 3.22 -23.65
C GLN A 54 22.28 3.32 -23.81
N ASP A 55 21.77 2.97 -24.99
CA ASP A 55 20.33 2.91 -25.27
C ASP A 55 19.63 1.87 -24.39
N LYS A 56 20.21 0.67 -24.23
CA LYS A 56 19.70 -0.36 -23.31
C LYS A 56 19.66 0.12 -21.86
N ARG A 57 20.68 0.86 -21.40
CA ARG A 57 20.72 1.42 -20.04
C ARG A 57 19.64 2.47 -19.84
N ILE A 58 19.44 3.35 -20.82
CA ILE A 58 18.39 4.37 -20.80
C ILE A 58 17.02 3.70 -20.78
N GLN A 59 16.77 2.69 -21.63
CA GLN A 59 15.53 1.94 -21.63
C GLN A 59 15.26 1.24 -20.30
N LYS A 60 16.27 0.59 -19.71
CA LYS A 60 16.13 -0.05 -18.40
C LYS A 60 15.81 0.96 -17.30
N MET A 61 16.45 2.14 -17.34
CA MET A 61 16.17 3.21 -16.38
C MET A 61 14.74 3.76 -16.54
N GLN A 62 14.26 3.89 -17.76
CA GLN A 62 12.88 4.28 -18.05
C GLN A 62 11.88 3.24 -17.52
N GLN A 63 12.12 1.95 -17.77
CA GLN A 63 11.28 0.87 -17.23
C GLN A 63 11.24 0.85 -15.70
N ILE A 64 12.37 1.13 -15.03
CA ILE A 64 12.41 1.23 -13.56
C ILE A 64 11.55 2.41 -13.08
N LYS A 65 11.68 3.56 -13.74
CA LYS A 65 10.90 4.77 -13.42
C LYS A 65 9.40 4.52 -13.60
N ASP A 66 9.01 3.93 -14.72
CA ASP A 66 7.61 3.68 -15.05
C ASP A 66 6.98 2.68 -14.05
N ASN A 67 7.71 1.62 -13.68
CA ASN A 67 7.28 0.68 -12.66
C ASN A 67 7.14 1.32 -11.26
N ALA A 68 8.06 2.22 -10.90
CA ALA A 68 7.99 2.92 -9.62
C ALA A 68 6.75 3.82 -9.53
N ILE A 69 6.43 4.55 -10.61
CA ILE A 69 5.25 5.42 -10.70
C ILE A 69 3.95 4.60 -10.64
N TYR A 70 3.89 3.47 -11.37
CA TYR A 70 2.73 2.59 -11.32
C TYR A 70 2.51 2.02 -9.91
N LYS A 71 3.59 1.56 -9.26
CA LYS A 71 3.51 1.02 -7.91
C LYS A 71 3.05 2.08 -6.90
N SER A 72 3.61 3.31 -6.94
CA SER A 72 3.17 4.37 -6.03
C SER A 72 1.70 4.75 -6.26
N GLY A 73 1.28 4.91 -7.51
CA GLY A 73 -0.12 5.22 -7.84
C GLY A 73 -1.10 4.12 -7.39
N SER A 74 -0.71 2.85 -7.49
CA SER A 74 -1.52 1.72 -6.99
C SER A 74 -1.65 1.68 -5.47
N VAL A 75 -0.60 2.10 -4.75
CA VAL A 75 -0.60 2.16 -3.28
C VAL A 75 -1.43 3.35 -2.81
N ASP A 76 -1.30 4.50 -3.46
CA ASP A 76 -2.04 5.73 -3.10
C ASP A 76 -3.55 5.55 -3.31
N THR A 77 -3.95 4.91 -4.42
CA THR A 77 -5.36 4.60 -4.70
C THR A 77 -5.94 3.60 -3.70
N ALA A 78 -5.24 2.51 -3.42
CA ALA A 78 -5.66 1.55 -2.40
C ALA A 78 -5.73 2.18 -1.00
N HIS A 79 -4.81 3.10 -0.67
CA HIS A 79 -4.82 3.81 0.60
C HIS A 79 -6.06 4.72 0.73
N ALA A 80 -6.38 5.49 -0.30
CA ALA A 80 -7.56 6.36 -0.32
C ALA A 80 -8.88 5.58 -0.25
N GLU A 81 -8.99 4.44 -0.94
CA GLU A 81 -10.16 3.56 -0.87
C GLU A 81 -10.35 2.98 0.53
N ASN A 82 -9.25 2.52 1.15
CA ASN A 82 -9.28 2.01 2.52
C ASN A 82 -9.67 3.10 3.53
N GLU A 83 -9.12 4.31 3.41
CA GLU A 83 -9.47 5.44 4.28
C GLU A 83 -10.98 5.75 4.22
N LYS A 84 -11.54 5.79 3.01
CA LYS A 84 -12.98 5.99 2.80
C LYS A 84 -13.81 4.87 3.44
N ALA A 85 -13.37 3.61 3.30
CA ALA A 85 -14.03 2.47 3.92
C ALA A 85 -14.01 2.55 5.45
N TYR A 86 -12.86 2.93 6.05
CA TYR A 86 -12.74 3.11 7.49
C TYR A 86 -13.63 4.23 8.03
N ILE A 87 -13.65 5.39 7.36
CA ILE A 87 -14.52 6.51 7.75
C ILE A 87 -15.99 6.08 7.71
N SER A 88 -16.40 5.37 6.66
CA SER A 88 -17.77 4.86 6.54
C SER A 88 -18.11 3.85 7.65
N ALA A 89 -17.20 2.91 7.94
CA ALA A 89 -17.38 1.94 9.00
C ALA A 89 -17.48 2.61 10.38
N ILE A 90 -16.62 3.59 10.67
CA ILE A 90 -16.65 4.36 11.91
C ILE A 90 -17.97 5.13 12.04
N ALA A 91 -18.44 5.77 10.98
CA ALA A 91 -19.72 6.48 11.00
C ALA A 91 -20.90 5.52 11.26
N ALA A 92 -20.90 4.35 10.63
CA ALA A 92 -21.92 3.33 10.86
C ALA A 92 -21.90 2.80 12.30
N LEU A 93 -20.71 2.53 12.85
CA LEU A 93 -20.55 2.08 14.24
C LEU A 93 -21.00 3.15 15.23
N LYS A 94 -20.63 4.42 15.03
CA LYS A 94 -21.11 5.53 15.86
C LYS A 94 -22.62 5.66 15.84
N SER A 95 -23.24 5.54 14.66
CA SER A 95 -24.70 5.60 14.54
C SER A 95 -25.38 4.44 15.26
N ARG A 96 -24.83 3.22 15.17
CA ARG A 96 -25.35 2.06 15.90
C ARG A 96 -25.21 2.23 17.41
N LEU A 97 -24.05 2.68 17.88
CA LEU A 97 -23.80 2.93 19.30
C LEU A 97 -24.80 3.94 19.85
N TYR A 98 -24.99 5.07 19.16
CA TYR A 98 -25.94 6.10 19.59
C TYR A 98 -27.38 5.58 19.66
N LYS A 99 -27.79 4.72 18.71
CA LYS A 99 -29.12 4.10 18.74
C LYS A 99 -29.29 3.15 19.94
N GLU A 100 -28.28 2.35 20.23
CA GLU A 100 -28.32 1.45 21.40
C GLU A 100 -28.27 2.23 22.71
N GLU A 101 -27.52 3.33 22.77
CA GLU A 101 -27.48 4.22 23.94
C GLU A 101 -28.85 4.85 24.22
N ILE A 102 -29.54 5.36 23.20
CA ILE A 102 -30.91 5.87 23.35
C ILE A 102 -31.87 4.77 23.83
N LYS A 103 -31.78 3.56 23.27
CA LYS A 103 -32.62 2.44 23.72
C LYS A 103 -32.35 2.10 25.17
N ASN A 104 -31.08 2.11 25.59
CA ASN A 104 -30.71 1.80 26.95
C ASN A 104 -31.26 2.85 27.93
N GLN A 105 -31.11 4.14 27.60
CA GLN A 105 -31.72 5.24 28.36
C GLN A 105 -33.25 5.10 28.43
N HIS A 106 -33.89 4.68 27.35
CA HIS A 106 -35.33 4.40 27.37
C HIS A 106 -35.68 3.24 28.30
N TYR A 107 -34.91 2.15 28.32
CA TYR A 107 -35.13 1.04 29.24
C TYR A 107 -34.93 1.43 30.69
N GLU A 108 -33.88 2.20 31.01
CA GLU A 108 -33.68 2.76 32.36
C GLU A 108 -34.90 3.57 32.82
N HIS A 109 -35.44 4.43 31.93
CA HIS A 109 -36.64 5.20 32.24
C HIS A 109 -37.88 4.32 32.47
N VAL A 110 -38.09 3.29 31.63
CA VAL A 110 -39.21 2.35 31.80
C VAL A 110 -39.08 1.55 33.10
N PHE A 111 -37.87 1.13 33.47
CA PHE A 111 -37.63 0.42 34.74
C PHE A 111 -37.85 1.33 35.95
N ALA A 112 -37.48 2.61 35.86
CA ALA A 112 -37.77 3.59 36.90
C ALA A 112 -39.29 3.79 37.07
N GLU A 113 -40.03 3.99 35.97
CA GLU A 113 -41.50 4.14 36.01
C GLU A 113 -42.18 2.87 36.53
N LEU A 114 -41.71 1.68 36.14
CA LEU A 114 -42.20 0.42 36.67
C LEU A 114 -41.99 0.32 38.18
N SER A 115 -40.81 0.71 38.66
CA SER A 115 -40.48 0.70 40.08
C SER A 115 -41.39 1.64 40.87
N GLU A 116 -41.62 2.86 40.37
CA GLU A 116 -42.57 3.81 40.98
C GLU A 116 -43.99 3.24 41.04
N ARG A 117 -44.47 2.65 39.95
CA ARG A 117 -45.80 2.02 39.91
C ARG A 117 -45.92 0.84 40.87
N LEU A 118 -44.85 0.04 41.04
CA LEU A 118 -44.81 -1.05 42.00
C LEU A 118 -44.83 -0.56 43.45
N ILE A 119 -44.21 0.58 43.75
CA ILE A 119 -44.29 1.21 45.09
C ILE A 119 -45.72 1.65 45.38
N ILE A 120 -46.38 2.33 44.44
CA ILE A 120 -47.78 2.77 44.58
C ILE A 120 -48.71 1.57 44.78
N LEU A 121 -48.47 0.47 44.05
CA LEU A 121 -49.27 -0.75 44.17
C LEU A 121 -49.08 -1.43 45.53
N GLU A 122 -47.91 -1.28 46.16
CA GLU A 122 -47.63 -1.78 47.52
C GLU A 122 -48.45 -1.07 48.58
N GLU A 123 -48.58 0.26 48.45
CA GLU A 123 -49.37 1.10 49.35
C GLU A 123 -50.86 0.71 49.32
N LEU A 124 -51.34 0.23 48.17
CA LEU A 124 -52.73 -0.18 47.94
C LEU A 124 -52.99 -1.68 48.23
N CYS A 125 -51.96 -2.49 48.48
CA CYS A 125 -52.09 -3.93 48.68
C CYS A 125 -52.41 -4.36 50.12
N HIS A 126 -53.27 -5.36 50.26
CA HIS A 126 -53.53 -6.07 51.52
C HIS A 126 -52.30 -6.87 52.00
N SER A 127 -52.18 -7.10 53.31
CA SER A 127 -50.99 -7.67 53.97
C SER A 127 -50.51 -9.02 53.41
N GLU A 128 -51.41 -9.85 52.88
CA GLU A 128 -51.06 -11.16 52.28
C GLU A 128 -50.36 -11.05 50.92
N ASN A 129 -50.61 -9.98 50.15
CA ASN A 129 -50.04 -9.81 48.81
C ASN A 129 -48.74 -8.99 48.79
N LYS A 130 -48.40 -8.33 49.91
CA LYS A 130 -47.18 -7.51 50.02
C LYS A 130 -45.89 -8.33 49.88
N GLU A 131 -45.87 -9.56 50.38
CA GLU A 131 -44.67 -10.41 50.29
C GLU A 131 -44.34 -10.79 48.84
N TYR A 132 -45.36 -11.07 48.02
CA TYR A 132 -45.18 -11.35 46.60
C TYR A 132 -44.77 -10.11 45.82
N LEU A 133 -45.30 -8.94 46.19
CA LEU A 133 -44.95 -7.68 45.55
C LEU A 133 -43.49 -7.26 45.84
N HIS A 134 -43.02 -7.44 47.07
CA HIS A 134 -41.61 -7.21 47.42
C HIS A 134 -40.65 -8.11 46.63
N LYS A 135 -41.00 -9.39 46.40
CA LYS A 135 -40.18 -10.28 45.56
C LYS A 135 -40.06 -9.76 44.12
N ILE A 136 -41.13 -9.16 43.59
CA ILE A 136 -41.13 -8.56 42.24
C ILE A 136 -40.30 -7.27 42.24
N GLN A 137 -40.45 -6.39 43.22
CA GLN A 137 -39.64 -5.17 43.35
C GLN A 137 -38.14 -5.50 43.48
N GLU A 138 -37.79 -6.50 44.29
CA GLU A 138 -36.40 -6.93 44.47
C GLU A 138 -35.83 -7.53 43.17
N TRP A 139 -36.64 -8.26 42.41
CA TRP A 139 -36.24 -8.78 41.10
C TRP A 139 -36.03 -7.66 40.08
N VAL A 140 -36.95 -6.69 40.00
CA VAL A 140 -36.85 -5.52 39.09
C VAL A 140 -35.62 -4.68 39.45
N GLY A 141 -35.37 -4.44 40.73
CA GLY A 141 -34.18 -3.71 41.19
C GLY A 141 -32.85 -4.43 40.90
N LYS A 142 -32.88 -5.75 40.64
CA LYS A 142 -31.71 -6.53 40.20
C LYS A 142 -31.50 -6.53 38.67
N GLN A 143 -32.47 -6.04 37.89
CA GLN A 143 -32.39 -5.98 36.43
C GLN A 143 -31.85 -4.63 35.89
N HIS A 144 -31.70 -3.63 36.76
CA HIS A 144 -31.14 -2.31 36.45
C HIS A 144 -29.69 -2.21 36.96
#